data_AF-A0A1H3QZ27-F1
#
_entry.id   AF-A0A1H3QZ27-F1
#
_cell.length_a   1.000
_cell.length_b   1.000
_cell.length_c   1.000
_cell.angle_alpha   90.00
_cell.angle_beta   90.00
_cell.angle_gamma   90.00
#
_symmetry.space_group_name_H-M   'P 1'
#
loop_
_entity.id
_entity.type
_entity.pdbx_description
1 polymer ?
#
loop_
_entity_poly.entity_id
_entity_poly.type
_entity_poly.pdbx_seq_one_letter_code
_entity_poly.pdbx_strand_id
1 'polypeptide(L)'
;MLDTIFDTIVMRPYVFTFFVVFLLACVPHVGWRKTLTFTVAAYLIAFISEKLSITTGFPYGWYYYLDTTSHKELWVSGVPFFDSLSYVFLTYFSYTTALF
;
A
#
# COMPACT_ATOMS: atom_id res chain seq x y z
N MET A 1 0.32 10.76 -17.69
CA MET A 1 0.70 9.54 -16.91
C MET A 1 1.89 9.79 -16.01
N LEU A 2 3.01 10.35 -16.51
CA LEU A 2 4.17 10.68 -15.65
C LEU A 2 3.83 11.74 -14.58
N ASP A 3 3.02 12.75 -14.94
CA ASP A 3 2.57 13.79 -14.00
C ASP A 3 1.78 13.20 -12.82
N THR A 4 0.89 12.24 -13.09
CA THR A 4 0.08 11.55 -12.07
C THR A 4 0.92 10.73 -11.10
N ILE A 5 2.01 10.09 -11.57
CA ILE A 5 2.91 9.32 -10.68
C ILE A 5 3.68 10.28 -9.77
N PHE A 6 4.21 11.35 -10.34
CA PHE A 6 4.94 12.37 -9.58
C PHE A 6 4.03 13.03 -8.53
N ASP A 7 2.84 13.46 -8.93
CA ASP A 7 1.85 14.06 -8.04
C ASP A 7 1.42 13.09 -6.93
N THR A 8 1.30 11.79 -7.21
CA THR A 8 1.02 10.77 -6.18
C THR A 8 2.09 10.77 -5.09
N ILE A 9 3.37 10.84 -5.48
CA ILE A 9 4.50 10.84 -4.54
C ILE A 9 4.50 12.13 -3.71
N VAL A 10 4.27 13.28 -4.35
CA VAL A 10 4.24 14.59 -3.70
C VAL A 10 3.05 14.75 -2.75
N MET A 11 1.88 14.18 -3.09
CA MET A 11 0.66 14.23 -2.28
C MET A 11 0.66 13.27 -1.10
N ARG A 12 1.48 12.20 -1.15
CA ARG A 12 1.54 11.15 -0.14
C ARG A 12 2.98 10.86 0.31
N PRO A 13 3.77 11.88 0.70
CA PRO A 13 5.20 11.72 0.96
C PRO A 13 5.46 10.74 2.11
N TYR A 14 4.54 10.68 3.08
CA TYR A 14 4.62 9.75 4.21
C TYR A 14 4.58 8.28 3.76
N VAL A 15 3.70 7.90 2.83
CA VAL A 15 3.58 6.50 2.36
C VAL A 15 4.88 6.03 1.74
N PHE A 16 5.47 6.85 0.86
CA PHE A 16 6.72 6.51 0.19
C PHE A 16 7.92 6.56 1.13
N THR A 17 7.92 7.48 2.10
CA THR A 17 8.96 7.52 3.13
C THR A 17 8.94 6.23 3.97
N PHE A 18 7.77 5.82 4.48
CA PHE A 18 7.64 4.56 5.22
C PHE A 18 7.95 3.34 4.36
N PHE A 19 7.59 3.36 3.08
CA PHE A 19 7.93 2.28 2.16
C PHE A 19 9.45 2.17 1.94
N VAL A 20 10.16 3.29 1.79
CA VAL A 20 11.63 3.30 1.72
C VAL A 20 12.24 2.77 3.02
N VAL A 21 11.76 3.21 4.18
CA VAL A 21 12.23 2.69 5.49
C VAL A 21 11.99 1.19 5.59
N PHE A 22 10.84 0.70 5.14
CA PHE A 22 10.54 -0.73 5.07
C PHE A 22 11.55 -1.46 4.17
N LEU A 23 11.87 -0.95 2.98
CA LEU A 23 12.84 -1.60 2.10
C LEU A 23 14.24 -1.61 2.74
N LEU A 24 14.66 -0.51 3.35
CA LEU A 24 15.96 -0.41 4.03
C LEU A 24 16.06 -1.35 5.24
N ALA A 25 14.96 -1.64 5.93
CA ALA A 25 14.95 -2.55 7.06
C ALA A 25 14.76 -4.03 6.64
N CYS A 26 13.81 -4.29 5.74
CA CYS A 26 13.39 -5.64 5.37
C CYS A 26 14.41 -6.33 4.44
N VAL A 27 15.00 -5.59 3.49
CA VAL A 27 15.95 -6.18 2.54
C VAL A 27 17.18 -6.76 3.24
N PRO A 28 17.84 -6.06 4.19
CA PRO A 28 18.95 -6.66 4.96
C PRO A 28 18.49 -7.77 5.91
N HIS A 29 17.26 -7.69 6.44
CA HIS A 29 16.75 -8.68 7.39
C HIS A 29 16.47 -10.05 6.73
N VAL A 30 15.80 -10.08 5.57
CA VAL A 30 15.35 -11.35 4.95
C VAL A 30 15.82 -11.55 3.50
N GLY A 31 16.46 -10.57 2.89
CA GLY A 31 16.95 -10.59 1.51
C GLY A 31 15.93 -10.11 0.48
N TRP A 32 16.43 -9.47 -0.58
CA TRP A 32 15.61 -8.76 -1.57
C TRP A 32 14.53 -9.61 -2.25
N ARG A 33 14.81 -10.89 -2.55
CA ARG A 33 13.83 -11.78 -3.18
C ARG A 33 12.61 -12.01 -2.29
N LYS A 34 12.83 -12.24 -1.00
CA LYS A 34 11.74 -12.45 -0.03
C LYS A 34 10.98 -11.15 0.21
N THR A 35 11.69 -10.02 0.34
CA THR A 35 11.07 -8.69 0.45
C THR A 35 10.17 -8.40 -0.75
N LEU A 36 10.61 -8.71 -1.97
CA LEU A 36 9.81 -8.51 -3.18
C LEU A 36 8.56 -9.40 -3.17
N THR A 37 8.71 -10.71 -2.93
CA THR A 37 7.57 -11.63 -2.85
C THR A 37 6.58 -11.21 -1.77
N PHE A 38 7.07 -10.81 -0.59
CA PHE A 38 6.24 -10.30 0.50
C PHE A 38 5.51 -9.02 0.11
N THR A 39 6.20 -8.06 -0.51
CA THR A 39 5.61 -6.79 -0.97
C THR A 39 4.48 -7.03 -1.95
N VAL A 40 4.71 -7.87 -2.97
CA VAL A 40 3.71 -8.19 -3.98
C VAL A 40 2.52 -8.93 -3.35
N ALA A 41 2.77 -9.94 -2.52
CA ALA A 41 1.71 -10.71 -1.89
C ALA A 41 0.86 -9.84 -0.95
N ALA A 42 1.49 -9.07 -0.05
CA ALA A 42 0.78 -8.21 0.90
C ALA A 42 0.00 -7.10 0.18
N TYR A 43 0.58 -6.50 -0.87
CA TYR A 43 -0.12 -5.52 -1.70
C TYR A 43 -1.35 -6.13 -2.36
N LEU A 44 -1.24 -7.30 -3.00
CA LEU A 44 -2.35 -7.93 -3.70
C LEU A 44 -3.46 -8.36 -2.74
N ILE A 45 -3.12 -8.90 -1.57
CA ILE A 45 -4.10 -9.25 -0.53
C ILE A 45 -4.87 -8.00 -0.11
N ALA A 46 -4.15 -6.92 0.26
CA ALA A 46 -4.77 -5.67 0.65
C ALA A 46 -5.65 -5.10 -0.48
N PHE A 47 -5.13 -5.03 -1.70
CA PHE A 47 -5.87 -4.53 -2.85
C PHE A 47 -7.16 -5.31 -3.11
N ILE A 48 -7.12 -6.64 -3.02
CA ILE A 48 -8.32 -7.47 -3.17
C ILE A 48 -9.29 -7.21 -2.02
N SER A 49 -8.83 -7.08 -0.77
CA SER A 49 -9.67 -6.76 0.38
C SER A 49 -10.33 -5.38 0.25
N GLU A 50 -9.60 -4.36 -0.14
CA GLU A 50 -10.14 -3.01 -0.39
C GLU A 50 -11.16 -3.06 -1.55
N LYS A 51 -10.82 -3.75 -2.65
CA LYS A 51 -11.71 -3.87 -3.80
C LYS A 51 -13.00 -4.61 -3.46
N LEU A 52 -12.91 -5.70 -2.68
CA LEU A 52 -14.09 -6.41 -2.19
C LEU A 52 -14.91 -5.50 -1.27
N SER A 53 -14.28 -4.73 -0.39
CA SER A 53 -15.05 -3.91 0.55
C SER A 53 -15.86 -2.81 -0.15
N ILE A 54 -15.31 -2.17 -1.18
CA ILE A 54 -16.05 -1.16 -1.96
C ILE A 54 -17.09 -1.76 -2.92
N THR A 55 -17.09 -3.08 -3.16
CA THR A 55 -18.01 -3.76 -4.10
C THR A 55 -19.01 -4.71 -3.45
N THR A 56 -18.67 -5.32 -2.33
CA THR A 56 -19.46 -6.32 -1.60
C THR A 56 -19.60 -6.01 -0.10
N GLY A 57 -18.85 -5.04 0.43
CA GLY A 57 -18.87 -4.68 1.84
C GLY A 57 -18.05 -5.58 2.77
N PHE A 58 -17.27 -6.52 2.24
CA PHE A 58 -16.39 -7.40 3.02
C PHE A 58 -14.93 -7.26 2.54
N PRO A 59 -13.90 -7.28 3.42
CA PRO A 59 -13.94 -7.55 4.87
C PRO A 59 -14.16 -6.31 5.76
N TYR A 60 -14.00 -5.09 5.27
CA TYR A 60 -13.95 -3.90 6.12
C TYR A 60 -15.30 -3.19 6.32
N GLY A 61 -16.38 -3.73 5.76
CA GLY A 61 -17.68 -3.06 5.70
C GLY A 61 -17.85 -2.26 4.41
N TRP A 62 -19.02 -1.64 4.26
CA TRP A 62 -19.30 -0.75 3.13
C TRP A 62 -18.70 0.64 3.36
N TYR A 63 -17.83 1.04 2.46
CA TYR A 63 -17.34 2.42 2.34
C TYR A 63 -17.03 2.73 0.88
N TYR A 64 -16.74 4.00 0.60
CA TYR A 64 -16.29 4.47 -0.70
C TYR A 64 -15.15 5.46 -0.50
N TYR A 65 -14.22 5.51 -1.45
CA TYR A 65 -13.18 6.53 -1.45
C TYR A 65 -13.73 7.84 -2.01
N LEU A 66 -13.29 8.95 -1.42
CA LEU A 66 -13.52 10.28 -1.97
C LEU A 66 -12.57 10.50 -3.14
N ASP A 67 -13.12 10.76 -4.32
CA ASP A 67 -12.40 10.85 -5.59
C ASP A 67 -11.89 12.26 -5.92
N THR A 68 -11.98 13.20 -4.96
CA THR A 68 -11.60 14.61 -5.14
C THR A 68 -10.17 14.80 -5.67
N THR A 69 -9.22 13.94 -5.31
CA THR A 69 -7.82 13.98 -5.78
C THR A 69 -7.49 12.90 -6.80
N SER A 70 -8.47 12.12 -7.27
CA SER A 70 -8.27 10.97 -8.17
C SER A 70 -7.59 11.33 -9.49
N HIS A 71 -7.76 12.57 -9.95
CA HIS A 71 -7.14 13.09 -11.18
C HIS A 71 -5.64 13.37 -11.05
N LYS A 72 -5.11 13.43 -9.82
CA LYS A 72 -3.68 13.68 -9.52
C LYS A 72 -2.97 12.47 -8.93
N GLU A 73 -3.71 11.41 -8.64
CA GLU A 73 -3.20 10.27 -7.89
C GLU A 73 -3.36 8.99 -8.70
N LEU A 74 -2.48 8.03 -8.45
CA LEU A 74 -2.57 6.72 -9.06
C LEU A 74 -3.68 5.90 -8.40
N TRP A 75 -4.69 5.55 -9.18
CA TRP A 75 -5.80 4.70 -8.77
C TRP A 75 -5.84 3.44 -9.64
N VAL A 76 -6.14 2.31 -9.03
CA VAL A 76 -6.25 1.01 -9.70
C VAL A 76 -7.65 0.46 -9.41
N SER A 77 -8.47 0.34 -10.45
CA SER A 77 -9.84 -0.21 -10.35
C SER A 77 -10.72 0.42 -9.25
N GLY A 78 -10.56 1.73 -9.00
CA GLY A 78 -11.33 2.49 -8.00
C GLY A 78 -10.75 2.45 -6.58
N VAL A 79 -9.57 1.85 -6.39
CA VAL A 79 -8.82 1.86 -5.12
C VAL A 79 -7.54 2.70 -5.31
N PRO A 80 -7.23 3.65 -4.41
CA PRO A 80 -5.97 4.39 -4.47
C PRO A 80 -4.77 3.45 -4.29
N PHE A 81 -3.75 3.56 -5.14
CA PHE A 81 -2.58 2.67 -5.12
C PHE A 81 -1.82 2.69 -3.78
N PHE A 82 -1.69 3.87 -3.18
CA PHE A 82 -0.95 4.07 -1.94
C PHE A 82 -1.65 3.46 -0.72
N ASP A 83 -2.95 3.18 -0.81
CA ASP A 83 -3.71 2.59 0.27
C ASP A 83 -3.26 1.14 0.52
N SER A 84 -3.35 0.29 -0.52
CA SER A 84 -2.89 -1.09 -0.45
C SER A 84 -1.38 -1.22 -0.25
N LEU A 85 -0.58 -0.26 -0.75
CA LEU A 85 0.87 -0.22 -0.49
C LEU A 85 1.19 -0.05 1.00
N SER A 86 0.35 0.68 1.74
CA SER A 86 0.58 0.96 3.15
C SER A 86 0.51 -0.29 4.02
N TYR A 87 -0.34 -1.25 3.66
CA TYR A 87 -0.43 -2.52 4.36
C TYR A 87 0.88 -3.30 4.37
N VAL A 88 1.72 -3.17 3.34
CA VAL A 88 3.00 -3.87 3.25
C VAL A 88 3.92 -3.50 4.42
N PHE A 89 4.20 -2.21 4.58
CA PHE A 89 5.12 -1.75 5.63
C PHE A 89 4.48 -1.81 7.01
N LEU A 90 3.18 -1.57 7.15
CA LEU A 90 2.48 -1.70 8.43
C LEU A 90 2.52 -3.14 8.95
N THR A 91 2.29 -4.13 8.07
CA THR A 91 2.35 -5.54 8.45
C THR A 91 3.77 -5.93 8.88
N TYR A 92 4.79 -5.50 8.12
CA TYR A 92 6.19 -5.76 8.48
C TYR A 92 6.56 -5.15 9.83
N PHE A 93 6.26 -3.86 10.05
CA PHE A 93 6.61 -3.19 11.31
C PHE A 93 5.84 -3.77 12.50
N SER A 94 4.57 -4.14 12.32
CA SER A 94 3.78 -4.80 13.36
C SER A 94 4.39 -6.15 13.73
N TYR A 95 4.77 -6.94 12.73
CA TYR A 95 5.46 -8.22 12.94
C TYR A 95 6.79 -8.04 13.68
N THR A 96 7.66 -7.13 13.23
CA THR A 96 8.95 -6.90 13.88
C THR A 96 8.82 -6.34 15.30
N THR A 97 7.79 -5.52 15.54
CA THR A 97 7.51 -5.01 16.90
C THR A 97 7.05 -6.14 17.82
N ALA A 98 6.27 -7.09 17.32
CA ALA A 98 5.79 -8.24 18.10
C ALA A 98 6.88 -9.29 18.40
N LEU A 99 8.05 -9.21 17.76
CA LEU A 99 9.18 -10.11 18.03
C LEU A 99 10.03 -9.67 19.23
N PHE A 100 9.86 -8.43 19.72
CA PHE A 100 10.55 -7.88 20.88
C PHE A 100 9.70 -8.02 22.14
#